data_AF-A0A6P1A1M7-F1
#
_entry.id   AF-A0A6P1A1M7-F1
#
_cell.length_a   1.000
_cell.length_b   1.000
_cell.length_c   1.000
_cell.angle_alpha   90.00
_cell.angle_beta   90.00
_cell.angle_gamma   90.00
#
_symmetry.space_group_name_H-M   'P 1'
#
loop_
_entity.id
_entity.type
_entity.pdbx_description
1 polymer ?
#
loop_
_entity_poly.entity_id
_entity_poly.type
_entity_poly.pdbx_seq_one_letter_code
_entity_poly.pdbx_strand_id
1 'polypeptide(L)'
;MIFIHGVNWQAFVPSFQKLKVESGAQELAIQSIENKGDGTIVIRINIPREFNKAEIHNNFIHNYELSLQILQEKYLAELKAKDEQIQIYRHQSADLKEIIKVMASKPMNNDIYITNTVDSPPISEEGTFNIDQSNYSIGFGDA
;
A
#
# COMPACT_ATOMS: atom_id res chain seq x y z
N MET A 1 -23.24 8.26 -27.04
CA MET A 1 -22.35 9.01 -26.12
C MET A 1 -20.94 8.86 -26.62
N ILE A 2 -20.11 9.90 -26.49
CA ILE A 2 -18.72 9.90 -26.97
C ILE A 2 -17.84 10.21 -25.78
N PHE A 3 -16.84 9.37 -25.56
CA PHE A 3 -15.85 9.54 -24.50
C PHE A 3 -14.48 9.70 -25.14
N ILE A 4 -13.78 10.75 -24.76
CA ILE A 4 -12.42 11.05 -25.21
C ILE A 4 -11.49 10.63 -24.08
N HIS A 5 -10.36 9.99 -24.41
CA HIS A 5 -9.39 9.44 -23.45
C HIS A 5 -9.90 8.25 -22.64
N GLY A 6 -10.79 7.45 -23.22
CA GLY A 6 -11.32 6.23 -22.64
C GLY A 6 -12.55 6.45 -21.77
N VAL A 7 -13.02 5.37 -21.15
CA VAL A 7 -14.22 5.36 -20.30
C VAL A 7 -13.80 4.92 -18.89
N ASN A 8 -14.19 5.69 -17.87
CA ASN A 8 -14.05 5.23 -16.50
C ASN A 8 -15.22 4.27 -16.21
N TRP A 9 -14.97 2.97 -16.30
CA TRP A 9 -16.01 1.96 -16.10
C TRP A 9 -16.56 1.92 -14.67
N GLN A 10 -15.76 2.31 -13.68
CA GLN A 10 -16.19 2.39 -12.28
C GLN A 10 -17.21 3.52 -12.05
N ALA A 11 -17.17 4.59 -12.85
CA ALA A 11 -18.21 5.61 -12.87
C ALA A 11 -19.33 5.27 -13.86
N PHE A 12 -19.00 4.76 -15.06
CA PHE A 12 -19.98 4.51 -16.11
C PHE A 12 -21.09 3.54 -15.69
N VAL A 13 -20.71 2.39 -15.13
CA VAL A 13 -21.66 1.32 -14.75
C VAL A 13 -22.70 1.82 -13.73
N PRO A 14 -22.32 2.42 -12.59
CA PRO A 14 -23.31 2.91 -11.63
C PRO A 14 -24.15 4.06 -12.19
N SER A 15 -23.58 4.96 -12.99
CA SER A 15 -24.35 6.04 -13.63
C SER A 15 -25.39 5.51 -14.62
N PHE A 16 -25.04 4.48 -15.41
CA PHE A 16 -25.97 3.84 -16.32
C PHE A 16 -27.08 3.09 -15.56
N GLN A 17 -26.74 2.38 -14.48
CA GLN A 17 -27.73 1.73 -13.63
C GLN A 17 -28.68 2.73 -12.98
N LYS A 18 -28.14 3.83 -12.43
CA LYS A 18 -28.92 4.91 -11.82
C LYS A 18 -29.86 5.56 -12.83
N LEU A 19 -29.38 5.83 -14.05
CA LEU A 19 -30.22 6.31 -15.15
C LEU A 19 -31.42 5.39 -15.41
N LYS A 20 -31.22 4.06 -15.45
CA LYS A 20 -32.30 3.09 -15.67
C LYS A 20 -33.36 3.14 -14.56
N VAL A 21 -32.94 3.35 -13.31
CA VAL A 21 -33.85 3.44 -12.17
C VAL A 21 -34.60 4.78 -12.18
N GLU A 22 -33.91 5.90 -12.34
CA GLU A 22 -34.50 7.25 -12.25
C GLU A 22 -35.44 7.57 -13.41
N SER A 23 -35.12 7.10 -14.62
CA SER A 23 -35.96 7.32 -15.80
C SER A 23 -37.15 6.35 -15.91
N GLY A 24 -37.19 5.30 -15.08
CA GLY A 24 -38.11 4.16 -15.27
C GLY A 24 -37.85 3.35 -16.54
N ALA A 25 -36.80 3.68 -17.29
CA ALA A 25 -36.46 3.08 -18.58
C ALA A 25 -35.59 1.82 -18.38
N GLN A 26 -36.18 0.79 -17.76
CA GLN A 26 -35.49 -0.49 -17.55
C GLN A 26 -35.05 -1.18 -18.84
N GLU A 27 -35.69 -0.84 -19.96
CA GLU A 27 -35.37 -1.32 -21.29
C GLU A 27 -34.16 -0.63 -21.93
N LEU A 28 -33.60 0.43 -21.32
CA LEU A 28 -32.35 1.01 -21.81
C LEU A 28 -31.25 -0.05 -21.79
N ALA A 29 -30.65 -0.25 -22.97
CA ALA A 29 -29.61 -1.23 -23.19
C ALA A 29 -28.48 -0.63 -24.01
N ILE A 30 -27.26 -1.08 -23.72
CA ILE A 30 -26.11 -0.75 -24.55
C ILE A 30 -26.25 -1.52 -25.86
N GLN A 31 -26.32 -0.79 -26.96
CA GLN A 31 -26.42 -1.36 -28.30
C GLN A 31 -25.03 -1.70 -28.86
N SER A 32 -24.07 -0.80 -28.68
CA SER A 32 -22.69 -1.03 -29.12
C SER A 32 -21.69 -0.23 -28.29
N ILE A 33 -20.47 -0.76 -28.24
CA ILE A 33 -19.29 -0.07 -27.71
C ILE A 33 -18.24 -0.15 -28.81
N GLU A 34 -17.88 0.99 -29.36
CA GLU A 34 -16.97 1.09 -30.51
C GLU A 34 -15.73 1.89 -30.09
N ASN A 35 -14.54 1.32 -30.29
CA ASN A 35 -13.29 2.07 -30.21
C ASN A 35 -13.01 2.70 -31.58
N LYS A 36 -12.86 4.04 -31.61
CA LYS A 36 -12.61 4.81 -32.84
C LYS A 36 -11.14 5.14 -33.07
N GLY A 37 -10.24 4.68 -32.20
CA GLY A 37 -8.83 5.11 -32.18
C GLY A 37 -8.63 6.34 -31.29
N ASP A 38 -7.37 6.66 -31.00
CA ASP A 38 -6.97 7.84 -30.21
C ASP A 38 -7.62 7.95 -28.82
N GLY A 39 -7.93 6.80 -28.22
CA GLY A 39 -8.65 6.73 -26.94
C GLY A 39 -10.11 7.17 -27.02
N THR A 40 -10.68 7.36 -28.21
CA THR A 40 -12.09 7.70 -28.39
C THR A 40 -12.96 6.45 -28.34
N ILE A 41 -13.92 6.40 -27.42
CA ILE A 41 -14.90 5.33 -27.31
C ILE A 41 -16.30 5.90 -27.55
N VAL A 42 -17.05 5.26 -28.44
CA VAL A 42 -18.45 5.59 -28.72
C VAL A 42 -19.32 4.50 -28.15
N ILE A 43 -20.21 4.88 -27.24
CA ILE A 43 -21.21 3.98 -26.66
C ILE A 43 -22.58 4.36 -27.22
N ARG A 44 -23.22 3.44 -27.92
CA ARG A 44 -24.59 3.60 -28.40
C ARG A 44 -25.54 2.93 -27.42
N ILE A 45 -26.60 3.65 -27.07
CA ILE A 45 -27.66 3.18 -26.19
C ILE A 45 -28.92 3.05 -27.03
N ASN A 46 -29.57 1.90 -26.95
CA ASN A 46 -30.91 1.72 -27.48
C ASN A 46 -31.89 2.45 -26.54
N ILE A 47 -32.56 3.47 -27.07
CA ILE A 47 -33.52 4.28 -26.34
C ILE A 47 -34.89 4.02 -26.96
N PRO A 48 -35.84 3.42 -26.20
CA PRO A 48 -37.20 3.23 -26.68
C PRO A 48 -37.85 4.56 -27.10
N ARG A 49 -38.79 4.52 -28.05
CA ARG A 49 -39.32 5.73 -28.71
C ARG A 49 -40.09 6.66 -27.77
N GLU A 50 -40.62 6.09 -26.70
CA GLU A 50 -41.36 6.78 -25.64
C GLU A 50 -40.47 7.67 -24.75
N PHE A 51 -39.15 7.47 -24.77
CA PHE A 51 -38.22 8.28 -23.97
C PHE A 51 -37.59 9.43 -24.76
N ASN A 52 -37.44 10.58 -24.11
CA ASN A 52 -36.74 11.71 -24.67
C ASN A 52 -35.22 11.46 -24.67
N LYS A 53 -34.64 11.29 -25.86
CA LYS A 53 -33.20 11.04 -26.03
C LYS A 53 -32.30 12.12 -25.41
N ALA A 54 -32.69 13.40 -25.50
CA ALA A 54 -31.88 14.49 -24.95
C ALA A 54 -31.89 14.47 -23.42
N GLU A 55 -33.03 14.16 -22.81
CA GLU A 55 -33.17 14.01 -21.36
C GLU A 55 -32.35 12.82 -20.85
N ILE A 56 -32.47 11.65 -21.48
CA ILE A 56 -31.66 10.47 -21.14
C ILE A 56 -30.16 10.78 -21.23
N HIS A 57 -29.75 11.53 -22.26
CA HIS A 57 -28.36 11.94 -22.41
C HIS A 57 -27.89 12.86 -21.27
N ASN A 58 -28.66 13.91 -20.97
CA ASN A 58 -28.31 14.88 -19.94
C ASN A 58 -28.27 14.23 -18.55
N ASN A 59 -29.26 13.39 -18.23
CA ASN A 59 -29.33 12.67 -16.96
C ASN A 59 -28.15 11.70 -16.81
N PHE A 60 -27.77 11.01 -17.89
CA PHE A 60 -26.57 10.17 -17.85
C PHE A 60 -25.32 11.02 -17.56
N ILE A 61 -25.10 12.10 -18.31
CA ILE A 61 -23.88 12.91 -18.18
C ILE A 61 -23.76 13.47 -16.75
N HIS A 62 -24.85 14.00 -16.21
CA HIS A 62 -24.90 14.47 -14.83
C HIS A 62 -24.54 13.36 -13.81
N ASN A 63 -25.17 12.19 -13.93
CA ASN A 63 -24.89 11.05 -13.05
C ASN A 63 -23.46 10.51 -13.21
N TYR A 64 -22.89 10.60 -14.41
CA TYR A 64 -21.52 10.20 -14.71
C TYR A 64 -20.50 11.15 -14.08
N GLU A 65 -20.68 12.45 -14.21
CA GLU A 65 -19.85 13.46 -13.56
C GLU A 65 -19.88 13.33 -12.03
N LEU A 66 -21.05 13.13 -11.44
CA LEU A 66 -21.18 12.90 -10.01
C LEU A 66 -20.43 11.62 -9.57
N SER A 67 -20.54 10.55 -10.35
CA SER A 67 -19.85 9.29 -10.03
C SER A 67 -18.34 9.40 -10.18
N LEU A 68 -17.85 10.20 -11.13
CA LEU A 68 -16.43 10.54 -11.25
C LEU A 68 -15.92 11.32 -10.04
N GLN A 69 -16.68 12.32 -9.57
CA GLN A 69 -16.32 13.11 -8.39
C GLN A 69 -16.23 12.24 -7.14
N ILE A 70 -17.24 11.40 -6.89
CA ILE A 70 -17.25 10.47 -5.75
C ILE A 70 -16.06 9.51 -5.81
N LEU A 71 -15.74 8.99 -7.00
CA LEU A 71 -14.60 8.09 -7.16
C LEU A 71 -13.27 8.80 -6.92
N GLN A 72 -13.13 10.03 -7.40
CA GLN A 72 -11.94 10.86 -7.18
C GLN A 72 -11.76 11.16 -5.69
N GLU A 73 -12.81 11.57 -4.99
CA GLU A 73 -12.77 11.85 -3.54
C GLU A 73 -12.35 10.60 -2.75
N LYS A 74 -12.93 9.44 -3.08
CA LYS A 74 -12.56 8.17 -2.46
C LYS A 74 -11.08 7.85 -2.67
N TYR A 75 -10.59 8.02 -3.89
CA TYR A 75 -9.18 7.76 -4.21
C TYR A 75 -8.24 8.70 -3.45
N LEU A 76 -8.56 9.99 -3.40
CA LEU A 76 -7.76 10.98 -2.65
C LEU A 76 -7.74 10.68 -1.14
N ALA A 77 -8.88 10.26 -0.57
CA ALA A 77 -8.94 9.85 0.83
C ALA A 77 -8.09 8.60 1.10
N GLU A 78 -8.14 7.61 0.22
CA GLU A 78 -7.31 6.41 0.34
C GLU A 78 -5.80 6.75 0.23
N LEU A 79 -5.43 7.62 -0.70
CA LEU A 79 -4.04 8.05 -0.88
C LEU A 79 -3.52 8.74 0.38
N LYS A 80 -4.32 9.67 0.94
CA LYS A 80 -3.97 10.36 2.19
C LYS A 80 -3.80 9.38 3.36
N ALA A 81 -4.71 8.42 3.50
CA ALA A 81 -4.62 7.41 4.56
C ALA A 81 -3.36 6.53 4.42
N LYS A 82 -2.95 6.19 3.18
CA LYS A 82 -1.70 5.46 2.93
C LYS A 82 -0.46 6.30 3.26
N ASP A 83 -0.47 7.58 2.91
CA ASP A 83 0.62 8.50 3.24
C ASP A 83 0.80 8.63 4.76
N GLU A 84 -0.30 8.76 5.51
CA GLU A 84 -0.27 8.79 6.98
C GLU A 84 0.33 7.51 7.57
N GLN A 85 -0.05 6.33 7.05
CA GLN A 85 0.56 5.06 7.47
C GLN A 85 2.06 5.00 7.19
N ILE A 86 2.49 5.47 6.02
CA ILE A 86 3.92 5.51 5.66
C ILE A 86 4.69 6.39 6.66
N GLN A 87 4.13 7.53 7.07
CA GLN A 87 4.77 8.38 8.07
C GLN A 87 4.89 7.70 9.44
N ILE A 88 3.85 6.99 9.88
CA ILE A 88 3.90 6.21 11.12
C ILE A 88 5.02 5.17 11.05
N TYR A 89 5.10 4.41 9.96
CA TYR A 89 6.16 3.40 9.78
C TYR A 89 7.57 4.00 9.75
N ARG A 90 7.73 5.16 9.11
CA ARG A 90 9.02 5.88 9.08
C ARG A 90 9.44 6.33 10.46
N HIS A 91 8.51 6.87 11.25
CA HIS A 91 8.78 7.29 12.62
C HIS A 91 9.18 6.10 13.50
N GLN A 92 8.41 5.02 13.48
CA GLN A 92 8.73 3.80 14.22
C GLN A 92 10.11 3.22 13.86
N SER A 93 10.45 3.26 12.56
CA SER A 93 11.76 2.79 12.08
C SER A 93 12.91 3.68 12.55
N ALA A 94 12.69 5.00 12.61
CA ALA A 94 13.68 5.94 13.14
C ALA A 94 13.91 5.71 14.64
N ASP A 95 12.82 5.55 15.41
CA ASP A 95 12.89 5.28 16.86
C ASP A 95 13.62 3.96 17.14
N LEU A 96 13.30 2.89 16.39
CA LEU A 96 13.98 1.60 16.52
C LEU A 96 15.47 1.71 16.19
N LYS A 97 15.83 2.45 15.13
CA LYS A 97 17.22 2.70 14.78
C LYS A 97 17.96 3.42 15.90
N GLU A 98 17.32 4.39 16.56
CA GLU A 98 17.89 5.09 17.71
C GLU A 98 18.09 4.14 18.90
N ILE A 99 17.10 3.31 19.23
CA ILE A 99 17.21 2.30 20.28
C ILE A 99 18.38 1.35 20.02
N ILE A 100 18.50 0.83 18.79
CA ILE A 100 19.61 -0.05 18.41
C ILE A 100 20.95 0.66 18.57
N LYS A 101 21.05 1.92 18.17
CA LYS A 101 22.27 2.73 18.32
C LYS A 101 22.66 2.87 19.81
N VAL A 102 21.69 3.16 20.69
CA VAL A 102 21.93 3.28 22.14
C VAL A 102 22.38 1.94 22.71
N MET A 103 21.72 0.83 22.37
CA MET A 103 22.10 -0.50 22.85
C MET A 103 23.50 -0.91 22.40
N ALA A 104 23.83 -0.68 21.12
CA ALA A 104 25.15 -0.99 20.57
C ALA A 104 26.27 -0.12 21.17
N SER A 105 25.94 1.09 21.62
CA SER A 105 26.90 2.01 22.26
C SER A 105 27.14 1.69 23.74
N LYS A 106 26.37 0.78 24.34
CA LYS A 106 26.52 0.41 25.75
C LYS A 106 27.66 -0.61 25.89
N PRO A 107 28.64 -0.40 26.80
CA PRO A 107 29.66 -1.40 27.06
C PRO A 107 29.00 -2.69 27.55
N MET A 108 29.41 -3.83 26.99
CA MET A 108 29.05 -5.14 27.53
C MET A 108 29.76 -5.31 28.86
N ASN A 109 29.06 -5.09 29.97
CA ASN A 109 29.51 -5.54 31.28
C ASN A 109 29.38 -7.06 31.30
N ASN A 110 30.42 -7.76 30.84
CA ASN A 110 30.56 -9.17 31.08
C ASN A 110 31.03 -9.31 32.53
N ASP A 111 30.09 -9.39 33.47
CA ASP A 111 30.41 -9.74 34.85
C ASP A 111 30.91 -11.19 34.83
N ILE A 112 32.22 -11.37 34.65
CA ILE A 112 32.89 -12.66 34.79
C ILE A 112 32.84 -12.99 36.27
N TYR A 113 31.87 -13.78 36.69
CA TYR A 113 31.87 -14.42 38.00
C TYR A 113 32.97 -15.47 38.02
N ILE A 114 34.19 -15.08 38.42
CA ILE A 114 35.25 -16.02 38.77
C ILE A 114 34.85 -16.64 40.12
N THR A 115 34.15 -17.76 40.10
CA THR A 115 33.97 -18.58 41.31
C THR A 115 35.26 -19.35 41.53
N ASN A 116 36.19 -18.79 42.31
CA ASN A 116 37.29 -19.59 42.84
C ASN A 116 36.69 -20.62 43.80
N THR A 117 36.47 -21.85 43.32
CA THR A 117 36.33 -23.00 44.20
C THR A 117 37.69 -23.23 44.85
N VAL A 118 37.87 -22.63 46.02
CA VAL A 118 39.04 -22.86 46.87
C VAL A 118 38.89 -24.24 47.50
N ASP A 119 39.33 -25.27 46.78
CA ASP A 119 39.91 -26.46 47.39
C ASP A 119 41.38 -26.47 47.00
N SER A 120 42.19 -25.69 47.71
CA SER A 120 43.64 -25.65 47.49
C SER A 120 44.32 -26.81 48.24
N PRO A 121 45.12 -27.66 47.56
CA PRO A 121 46.38 -28.14 48.12
C PRO A 121 47.48 -27.05 47.95
N PRO A 122 48.57 -27.10 48.72
CA PRO A 122 49.52 -26.00 48.82
C PRO A 122 50.39 -25.84 47.56
N ILE A 123 50.76 -24.59 47.30
CA ILE A 123 51.45 -24.07 46.12
C ILE A 123 52.96 -24.35 46.15
N SER A 124 53.50 -24.81 45.02
CA SER A 124 54.88 -24.61 44.52
C SER A 124 54.82 -24.96 43.02
N GLU A 125 55.08 -24.10 42.05
CA GLU A 125 56.34 -23.45 41.68
C GLU A 125 56.05 -22.49 40.51
N GLU A 126 57.01 -21.60 40.25
CA GLU A 126 56.98 -20.54 39.23
C GLU A 126 56.55 -21.02 37.83
N GLY A 127 55.59 -20.33 37.23
CA GLY A 127 55.15 -20.57 35.85
C GLY A 127 54.73 -19.27 35.18
N THR A 128 55.56 -18.77 34.27
CA THR A 128 55.26 -17.62 33.41
C THR A 128 54.06 -17.92 32.50
N PHE A 129 53.00 -17.11 32.57
CA PHE A 129 51.83 -17.29 31.70
C PHE A 129 51.99 -16.44 30.43
N ASN A 130 52.29 -17.09 29.31
CA ASN A 130 52.22 -16.50 27.98
C ASN A 130 50.77 -16.55 27.48
N ILE A 131 50.19 -15.41 27.16
CA ILE A 131 48.87 -15.34 26.52
C ILE A 131 49.09 -15.43 25.00
N ASP A 132 48.80 -16.59 24.44
CA ASP A 132 48.72 -16.77 22.99
C ASP A 132 47.39 -16.20 22.48
N GLN A 133 47.46 -15.11 21.71
CA GLN A 133 46.31 -14.52 21.03
C GLN A 133 46.05 -15.25 19.72
N SER A 134 45.52 -16.47 19.78
CA SER A 134 45.04 -17.17 18.59
C SER A 134 43.57 -16.83 18.33
N ASN A 135 43.38 -15.88 17.43
CA ASN A 135 42.20 -15.54 16.63
C ASN A 135 40.96 -16.48 16.72
N TYR A 136 39.83 -15.94 17.17
CA TYR A 136 38.52 -16.55 16.90
C TYR A 136 37.86 -15.85 15.71
N SER A 137 37.96 -16.48 14.54
CA SER A 137 37.18 -16.15 13.34
C SER A 137 35.77 -16.70 13.49
N ILE A 138 34.76 -15.84 13.61
CA ILE A 138 33.36 -16.24 13.52
C ILE A 138 32.92 -16.11 12.06
N GLY A 139 32.88 -17.24 11.35
CA GLY A 139 32.33 -17.32 10.00
C GLY A 139 30.81 -17.25 10.02
N PHE A 140 30.26 -16.33 9.24
CA PHE A 140 28.83 -16.34 8.88
C PHE A 140 28.67 -17.24 7.65
N GLY A 141 27.95 -18.34 7.79
CA GLY A 141 27.52 -19.16 6.68
C GLY A 141 26.29 -18.55 6.03
N ASP A 142 26.38 -18.27 4.73
CA ASP A 142 25.24 -17.93 3.87
C ASP A 142 24.37 -19.17 3.63
N ALA A 143 23.05 -19.03 3.81
CA ALA A 143 22.01 -19.84 3.18
C ALA A 143 20.69 -19.05 3.13
#